data_AF-A0A936MRP5-F1
#
_entry.id   AF-A0A936MRP5-F1
#
_cell.length_a   1.000
_cell.length_b   1.000
_cell.length_c   1.000
_cell.angle_alpha   90.00
_cell.angle_beta   90.00
_cell.angle_gamma   90.00
#
_symmetry.space_group_name_H-M   'P 1'
#
loop_
_entity.id
_entity.type
_entity.pdbx_description
1 polymer ?
#
loop_
_entity_poly.entity_id
_entity_poly.type
_entity_poly.pdbx_seq_one_letter_code
_entity_poly.pdbx_strand_id
1 'polypeptide(L)'
;MRCKNRFSAGVWLVATASMVAFGCGSGAPARGPIVDVSARQTASHERAGASVHDEDDDGPGLVARIFDRDLDSDGDGILEDVDKCPSVPEDRDDFEDGDGCPEPDNDGDGVADKDDRCPNVPETINGFADDDGCPDANIDRAKRAFHEGATAFAQGDYVKARKHFEDAYNLEPRDAILYNIAVCAERQGDRKYACQYYRQWRSTPTGSTSPNSVPSLETCP
;
A
#
# COMPACT_ATOMS: atom_id res chain seq x y z
N MET A 1 45.85 -67.69 -2.47
CA MET A 1 46.24 -66.36 -1.95
C MET A 1 44.99 -65.63 -1.49
N ARG A 2 44.98 -65.28 -0.20
CA ARG A 2 44.14 -64.31 0.53
C ARG A 2 42.61 -64.49 0.63
N CYS A 3 42.18 -64.26 1.87
CA CYS A 3 40.93 -64.62 2.52
C CYS A 3 39.82 -63.58 2.36
N LYS A 4 38.58 -64.06 2.53
CA LYS A 4 37.39 -63.30 2.93
C LYS A 4 37.61 -62.60 4.28
N ASN A 5 37.10 -61.39 4.48
CA ASN A 5 36.27 -61.13 5.67
C ASN A 5 35.44 -59.85 5.66
N ARG A 6 34.33 -59.98 6.38
CA ARG A 6 33.28 -59.02 6.75
C ARG A 6 33.63 -58.39 8.12
N PHE A 7 32.94 -57.29 8.45
CA PHE A 7 32.82 -56.61 9.76
C PHE A 7 34.01 -55.78 10.29
N SER A 8 33.72 -54.52 10.65
CA SER A 8 33.78 -54.11 12.06
C SER A 8 32.95 -52.87 12.35
N ALA A 9 32.33 -52.87 13.52
CA ALA A 9 31.58 -51.78 14.14
C ALA A 9 32.51 -50.78 14.86
N GLY A 10 31.95 -49.62 15.18
CA GLY A 10 32.50 -48.61 16.11
C GLY A 10 31.65 -47.35 16.00
N VAL A 11 30.56 -47.20 16.76
CA VAL A 11 30.54 -46.69 18.15
C VAL A 11 31.38 -45.42 18.29
N TRP A 12 30.71 -44.26 18.18
CA TRP A 12 31.02 -43.07 18.96
C TRP A 12 29.73 -42.64 19.67
N LEU A 13 29.66 -42.99 20.96
CA LEU A 13 29.09 -42.16 22.03
C LEU A 13 29.61 -40.71 21.86
N VAL A 14 28.97 -39.60 22.19
CA VAL A 14 27.87 -39.22 23.09
C VAL A 14 27.54 -37.76 22.73
N ALA A 15 26.26 -37.40 22.65
CA ALA A 15 25.84 -36.02 22.80
C ALA A 15 24.65 -36.00 23.77
N THR A 16 25.00 -35.86 25.05
CA THR A 16 24.09 -35.48 26.13
C THR A 16 23.93 -33.96 26.10
N ALA A 17 22.69 -33.47 26.05
CA ALA A 17 22.16 -32.49 26.99
C ALA A 17 20.71 -32.11 26.62
N SER A 18 19.79 -32.56 27.48
CA SER A 18 18.57 -31.92 27.96
C SER A 18 18.01 -30.75 27.13
N MET A 19 16.88 -30.88 26.44
CA MET A 19 15.54 -30.88 27.06
C MET A 19 15.46 -29.99 28.31
N VAL A 20 15.17 -28.71 28.10
CA VAL A 20 14.62 -27.84 29.15
C VAL A 20 13.27 -27.30 28.67
N ALA A 21 12.25 -27.88 29.29
CA ALA A 21 10.96 -27.32 29.72
C ALA A 21 10.30 -26.18 28.93
N PHE A 22 9.12 -26.54 28.41
CA PHE A 22 7.85 -25.82 28.52
C PHE A 22 7.84 -24.65 29.52
N GLY A 23 7.56 -23.45 29.02
CA GLY A 23 7.03 -22.32 29.77
C GLY A 23 5.81 -21.76 29.05
N CYS A 24 4.63 -22.29 29.34
CA CYS A 24 3.36 -21.67 28.98
C CYS A 24 3.11 -20.54 30.00
N GLY A 25 3.31 -19.29 29.58
CA GLY A 25 3.07 -18.09 30.38
C GLY A 25 1.81 -17.39 29.92
N SER A 26 0.69 -17.69 30.57
CA SER A 26 -0.60 -17.02 30.44
C SER A 26 -0.50 -15.56 30.89
N GLY A 27 -0.83 -14.62 30.00
CA GLY A 27 -0.96 -13.20 30.33
C GLY A 27 -2.18 -12.60 29.62
N ALA A 28 -3.35 -12.75 30.24
CA ALA A 28 -4.58 -12.10 29.80
C ALA A 28 -4.51 -10.56 29.99
N PRO A 29 -5.28 -9.80 29.19
CA PRO A 29 -5.24 -8.34 29.20
C PRO A 29 -5.94 -7.73 30.42
N ALA A 30 -5.25 -6.81 31.11
CA ALA A 30 -5.88 -5.97 32.13
C ALA A 30 -6.65 -4.83 31.47
N ARG A 31 -7.99 -4.86 31.62
CA ARG A 31 -8.89 -3.74 31.39
C ARG A 31 -8.77 -2.74 32.54
N GLY A 32 -8.56 -1.46 32.22
CA GLY A 32 -8.66 -0.30 33.11
C GLY A 32 -9.57 0.77 32.49
N PRO A 33 -10.10 1.72 33.28
CA PRO A 33 -11.50 2.12 33.17
C PRO A 33 -11.80 3.25 32.19
N ILE A 34 -13.03 3.19 31.69
CA ILE A 34 -13.80 4.23 31.02
C ILE A 34 -14.02 5.36 32.03
N VAL A 35 -13.61 6.58 31.69
CA VAL A 35 -14.08 7.80 32.35
C VAL A 35 -15.08 8.50 31.44
N ASP A 36 -16.35 8.22 31.69
CA ASP A 36 -17.46 9.09 31.32
C ASP A 36 -17.49 10.23 32.34
N VAL A 37 -17.26 11.45 31.90
CA VAL A 37 -17.60 12.64 32.68
C VAL A 37 -18.73 13.34 31.95
N SER A 38 -19.94 12.85 32.20
CA SER A 38 -21.15 13.64 32.09
C SER A 38 -21.07 14.83 33.06
N ALA A 39 -21.07 16.05 32.52
CA ALA A 39 -21.58 17.22 33.22
C ALA A 39 -22.33 18.12 32.23
N ARG A 40 -23.65 18.11 32.40
CA ARG A 40 -24.64 18.99 31.78
C ARG A 40 -24.56 20.41 32.35
N GLN A 41 -25.38 21.27 31.73
CA GLN A 41 -25.91 22.58 32.19
C GLN A 41 -25.09 23.79 31.74
N THR A 42 -25.64 24.84 31.14
CA THR A 42 -27.04 25.31 31.00
C THR A 42 -27.15 26.23 29.78
N ALA A 43 -28.32 26.21 29.13
CA ALA A 43 -28.76 27.28 28.26
C ALA A 43 -28.94 28.58 29.06
N SER A 44 -28.45 29.70 28.53
CA SER A 44 -28.85 31.06 28.92
C SER A 44 -29.09 31.86 27.65
N HIS A 45 -30.35 32.24 27.50
CA HIS A 45 -30.92 33.04 26.44
C HIS A 45 -30.87 34.49 26.93
N GLU A 46 -30.09 35.38 26.29
CA GLU A 46 -30.33 36.82 26.42
C GLU A 46 -30.13 37.54 25.09
N ARG A 47 -31.20 38.27 24.74
CA ARG A 47 -31.37 39.10 23.57
C ARG A 47 -31.07 40.53 24.00
N ALA A 48 -30.07 41.16 23.38
CA ALA A 48 -29.96 42.61 23.37
C ALA A 48 -29.70 43.03 21.93
N GLY A 49 -30.71 43.67 21.33
CA GLY A 49 -30.52 44.40 20.10
C GLY A 49 -29.68 45.64 20.38
N ALA A 50 -28.74 45.91 19.49
CA ALA A 50 -28.22 47.25 19.28
C ALA A 50 -28.23 47.46 17.76
N SER A 51 -29.21 48.24 17.29
CA SER A 51 -29.01 48.99 16.06
C SER A 51 -27.93 50.02 16.38
N VAL A 52 -26.78 49.91 15.73
CA VAL A 52 -25.94 51.07 15.53
C VAL A 52 -26.17 51.50 14.09
N HIS A 53 -26.71 52.71 13.96
CA HIS A 53 -26.44 53.53 12.80
C HIS A 53 -24.92 53.64 12.72
N ASP A 54 -24.32 53.10 11.67
CA ASP A 54 -22.93 53.43 11.36
C ASP A 54 -22.97 54.84 10.76
N GLU A 55 -22.71 55.77 11.66
CA GLU A 55 -22.50 57.19 11.43
C GLU A 55 -21.28 57.39 10.52
N ASP A 56 -21.39 58.41 9.68
CA ASP A 56 -20.33 58.98 8.87
C ASP A 56 -19.07 59.27 9.72
N ASP A 57 -18.03 58.45 9.56
CA ASP A 57 -16.69 58.74 10.09
C ASP A 57 -15.71 58.85 8.90
N ASP A 58 -15.45 60.09 8.49
CA ASP A 58 -14.38 60.52 7.60
C ASP A 58 -12.98 60.31 8.26
N GLY A 59 -12.68 59.08 8.68
CA GLY A 59 -11.33 58.65 9.02
C GLY A 59 -10.57 58.22 7.75
N PRO A 60 -9.23 58.36 7.69
CA PRO A 60 -8.43 57.81 6.59
C PRO A 60 -8.38 56.27 6.70
N GLY A 61 -9.52 55.62 6.51
CA GLY A 61 -9.80 54.21 6.77
C GLY A 61 -10.32 53.47 5.53
N LEU A 62 -9.98 53.95 4.33
CA LEU A 62 -10.41 53.37 3.06
C LEU A 62 -9.26 53.23 2.04
N VAL A 63 -8.05 52.91 2.51
CA VAL A 63 -6.92 52.56 1.63
C VAL A 63 -6.45 51.11 1.79
N ALA A 64 -7.23 50.26 2.47
CA ALA A 64 -6.86 48.86 2.72
C ALA A 64 -7.91 47.83 2.22
N ARG A 65 -8.84 48.25 1.35
CA ARG A 65 -9.80 47.34 0.68
C ARG A 65 -10.05 47.64 -0.79
N ILE A 66 -9.38 48.65 -1.34
CA ILE A 66 -9.46 49.03 -2.76
C ILE A 66 -8.13 48.71 -3.49
N PHE A 67 -7.01 48.57 -2.78
CA PHE A 67 -5.72 48.27 -3.41
C PHE A 67 -5.43 46.77 -3.58
N ASP A 68 -6.11 45.88 -2.85
CA ASP A 68 -5.85 44.43 -2.92
C ASP A 68 -6.51 43.77 -4.13
N ARG A 69 -7.69 44.26 -4.57
CA ARG A 69 -8.37 43.73 -5.76
C ARG A 69 -7.62 44.03 -7.07
N ASP A 70 -6.86 45.13 -7.10
CA ASP A 70 -6.04 45.47 -8.27
C ASP A 70 -4.73 44.64 -8.33
N LEU A 71 -4.44 43.84 -7.30
CA LEU A 71 -3.24 43.01 -7.14
C LEU A 71 -3.58 41.52 -6.89
N ASP A 72 -4.81 41.13 -7.21
CA ASP A 72 -5.37 39.78 -7.09
C ASP A 72 -6.22 39.57 -8.37
N SER A 73 -5.54 39.22 -9.45
CA SER A 73 -6.08 39.29 -10.82
C SER A 73 -7.14 38.22 -11.10
N ASP A 74 -7.05 37.06 -10.46
CA ASP A 74 -8.00 35.96 -10.60
C ASP A 74 -8.95 35.80 -9.40
N GLY A 75 -8.72 36.54 -8.31
CA GLY A 75 -9.67 36.74 -7.24
C GLY A 75 -9.70 35.59 -6.22
N ASP A 76 -8.64 34.81 -6.14
CA ASP A 76 -8.54 33.72 -5.17
C ASP A 76 -8.12 34.19 -3.77
N GLY A 77 -7.66 35.45 -3.64
CA GLY A 77 -7.24 36.05 -2.38
C GLY A 77 -5.74 35.89 -2.07
N ILE A 78 -4.94 35.45 -3.03
CA ILE A 78 -3.49 35.43 -3.02
C ILE A 78 -3.01 36.62 -3.89
N LEU A 79 -2.02 37.36 -3.40
CA LEU A 79 -1.53 38.54 -4.11
C LEU A 79 -0.56 38.14 -5.22
N GLU A 80 -0.59 38.86 -6.35
CA GLU A 80 0.25 38.61 -7.54
C GLU A 80 1.76 38.46 -7.26
N ASP A 81 2.28 39.03 -6.16
CA ASP A 81 3.69 38.96 -5.79
C ASP A 81 4.10 37.64 -5.12
N VAL A 82 3.14 36.89 -4.58
CA VAL A 82 3.31 35.57 -3.96
C VAL A 82 2.61 34.45 -4.72
N ASP A 83 1.65 34.80 -5.58
CA ASP A 83 0.92 33.91 -6.47
C ASP A 83 1.79 33.42 -7.63
N LYS A 84 1.92 32.10 -7.77
CA LYS A 84 2.65 31.46 -8.88
C LYS A 84 1.82 31.39 -10.16
N CYS A 85 0.50 31.46 -10.07
CA CYS A 85 -0.44 31.46 -11.18
C CYS A 85 -1.40 32.69 -11.16
N PRO A 86 -0.91 33.94 -11.33
CA PRO A 86 -1.69 35.20 -11.22
C PRO A 86 -2.92 35.40 -12.11
N SER A 87 -3.29 34.42 -12.93
CA SER A 87 -4.40 34.48 -13.88
C SER A 87 -5.30 33.25 -13.81
N VAL A 88 -5.02 32.32 -12.90
CA VAL A 88 -5.73 31.06 -12.75
C VAL A 88 -5.98 30.88 -11.25
N PRO A 89 -7.24 31.03 -10.79
CA PRO A 89 -7.54 30.95 -9.38
C PRO A 89 -7.13 29.59 -8.80
N GLU A 90 -6.53 29.62 -7.61
CA GLU A 90 -6.31 28.50 -6.69
C GLU A 90 -7.58 27.65 -6.48
N ASP A 91 -7.42 26.33 -6.33
CA ASP A 91 -8.53 25.39 -6.17
C ASP A 91 -8.75 24.83 -4.76
N ARG A 92 -8.20 25.42 -3.70
CA ARG A 92 -8.68 25.36 -2.29
C ARG A 92 -9.33 24.04 -1.86
N ASP A 93 -8.57 22.96 -1.96
CA ASP A 93 -9.00 21.60 -1.61
C ASP A 93 -8.18 20.97 -0.48
N ASP A 94 -7.44 21.82 0.26
CA ASP A 94 -6.49 21.47 1.33
C ASP A 94 -5.16 20.86 0.82
N PHE A 95 -4.90 20.88 -0.49
CA PHE A 95 -3.61 20.52 -1.10
C PHE A 95 -2.95 21.77 -1.71
N GLU A 96 -1.67 22.00 -1.39
CA GLU A 96 -0.83 23.11 -1.90
C GLU A 96 -1.41 24.54 -2.02
N ASP A 97 -2.60 24.84 -1.45
CA ASP A 97 -3.39 26.09 -1.41
C ASP A 97 -2.66 27.44 -1.16
N GLY A 98 -1.40 27.39 -0.74
CA GLY A 98 -0.60 28.56 -0.37
C GLY A 98 0.20 29.17 -1.51
N ASP A 99 0.18 28.55 -2.69
CA ASP A 99 1.04 28.93 -3.80
C ASP A 99 0.32 29.66 -4.96
N GLY A 100 -1.02 29.65 -4.97
CA GLY A 100 -1.85 30.39 -5.92
C GLY A 100 -2.10 29.66 -7.22
N CYS A 101 -1.59 28.44 -7.38
CA CYS A 101 -1.86 27.61 -8.54
C CYS A 101 -2.87 26.53 -8.18
N PRO A 102 -3.85 26.24 -9.04
CA PRO A 102 -4.67 25.05 -8.83
C PRO A 102 -3.93 23.77 -9.21
N GLU A 103 -4.20 22.71 -8.46
CA GLU A 103 -3.66 21.37 -8.68
C GLU A 103 -4.72 20.42 -9.27
N PRO A 104 -4.71 20.16 -10.59
CA PRO A 104 -5.72 19.30 -11.21
C PRO A 104 -5.55 17.79 -10.90
N ASP A 105 -4.42 17.41 -10.31
CA ASP A 105 -3.96 16.05 -9.99
C ASP A 105 -2.99 16.14 -8.79
N ASN A 106 -3.55 16.11 -7.59
CA ASN A 106 -2.87 16.39 -6.33
C ASN A 106 -1.78 15.35 -6.00
N ASP A 107 -2.00 14.08 -6.30
CA ASP A 107 -1.01 13.04 -6.02
C ASP A 107 -0.11 12.64 -7.20
N GLY A 108 -0.42 13.19 -8.39
CA GLY A 108 0.40 13.09 -9.58
C GLY A 108 0.39 11.70 -10.22
N ASP A 109 -0.66 10.91 -10.00
CA ASP A 109 -0.78 9.57 -10.58
C ASP A 109 -1.29 9.57 -12.04
N GLY A 110 -1.75 10.72 -12.53
CA GLY A 110 -2.26 10.93 -13.87
C GLY A 110 -3.78 10.85 -14.01
N VAL A 111 -4.51 10.61 -12.93
CA VAL A 111 -5.97 10.73 -12.83
C VAL A 111 -6.30 12.08 -12.21
N ALA A 112 -7.14 12.87 -12.89
CA ALA A 112 -7.51 14.18 -12.34
C ALA A 112 -8.38 14.02 -11.08
N ASP A 113 -8.19 14.87 -10.08
CA ASP A 113 -8.88 14.86 -8.77
C ASP A 113 -10.40 14.68 -8.85
N LYS A 114 -11.03 15.27 -9.87
CA LYS A 114 -12.48 15.17 -10.13
C LYS A 114 -12.96 13.76 -10.52
N ASP A 115 -12.07 12.96 -11.09
CA ASP A 115 -12.30 11.60 -11.57
C ASP A 115 -11.62 10.56 -10.64
N ASP A 116 -10.72 11.01 -9.77
CA ASP A 116 -10.00 10.22 -8.78
C ASP A 116 -10.85 9.97 -7.53
N ARG A 117 -10.88 8.71 -7.07
CA ARG A 117 -11.53 8.32 -5.82
C ARG A 117 -10.63 8.51 -4.59
N CYS A 118 -9.33 8.62 -4.78
CA CYS A 118 -8.31 8.82 -3.78
C CYS A 118 -7.39 10.01 -4.14
N PRO A 119 -7.90 11.27 -4.27
CA PRO A 119 -7.16 12.41 -4.84
C PRO A 119 -5.80 12.76 -4.21
N ASN A 120 -5.47 12.18 -3.05
CA ASN A 120 -4.27 12.47 -2.30
C ASN A 120 -3.40 11.21 -2.07
N VAL A 121 -3.72 10.10 -2.73
CA VAL A 121 -3.05 8.81 -2.55
C VAL A 121 -2.86 8.14 -3.91
N PRO A 122 -1.63 8.12 -4.44
CA PRO A 122 -1.41 7.79 -5.83
C PRO A 122 -1.76 6.34 -6.15
N GLU A 123 -2.34 6.13 -7.33
CA GLU A 123 -2.62 4.83 -7.92
C GLU A 123 -1.36 3.94 -8.00
N THR A 124 -1.57 2.65 -7.84
CA THR A 124 -0.55 1.63 -8.09
C THR A 124 -0.76 0.99 -9.46
N ILE A 125 -0.13 1.55 -10.49
CA ILE A 125 -0.18 1.01 -11.86
C ILE A 125 0.43 -0.40 -11.91
N ASN A 126 -0.43 -1.42 -11.92
CA ASN A 126 -0.03 -2.82 -11.86
C ASN A 126 -0.79 -3.74 -12.84
N GLY A 127 -1.70 -3.17 -13.64
CA GLY A 127 -2.53 -3.89 -14.62
C GLY A 127 -3.87 -4.36 -14.05
N PHE A 128 -4.25 -3.88 -12.86
CA PHE A 128 -5.48 -4.24 -12.19
C PHE A 128 -6.09 -2.98 -11.57
N ALA A 129 -7.32 -2.65 -11.97
CA ALA A 129 -8.07 -1.49 -11.50
C ALA A 129 -7.39 -0.11 -11.63
N ASP A 130 -6.31 0.02 -12.41
CA ASP A 130 -5.49 1.24 -12.60
C ASP A 130 -6.25 2.51 -13.13
N ASP A 131 -7.57 2.47 -13.34
CA ASP A 131 -8.36 3.58 -13.88
C ASP A 131 -9.18 4.31 -12.78
N ASP A 132 -9.10 3.88 -11.51
CA ASP A 132 -9.91 4.47 -10.43
C ASP A 132 -9.17 5.41 -9.47
N GLY A 133 -7.86 5.63 -9.72
CA GLY A 133 -6.99 6.57 -9.01
C GLY A 133 -6.68 6.14 -7.58
N CYS A 134 -7.05 4.92 -7.20
CA CYS A 134 -6.89 4.43 -5.84
C CYS A 134 -5.98 3.19 -5.80
N PRO A 135 -5.01 3.13 -4.89
CA PRO A 135 -4.28 1.89 -4.67
C PRO A 135 -5.23 0.76 -4.28
N ASP A 136 -5.11 -0.38 -4.97
CA ASP A 136 -5.90 -1.57 -4.70
C ASP A 136 -5.92 -1.97 -3.21
N ALA A 137 -7.12 -2.13 -2.66
CA ALA A 137 -7.33 -2.50 -1.26
C ALA A 137 -6.64 -3.81 -0.82
N ASN A 138 -6.26 -4.67 -1.76
CA ASN A 138 -5.60 -5.94 -1.48
C ASN A 138 -4.07 -5.91 -1.64
N ILE A 139 -3.47 -4.81 -2.06
CA ILE A 139 -2.02 -4.70 -2.27
C ILE A 139 -1.23 -5.12 -1.03
N ASP A 140 -1.61 -4.64 0.16
CA ASP A 140 -0.88 -4.99 1.39
C ASP A 140 -0.97 -6.48 1.73
N ARG A 141 -2.12 -7.10 1.46
CA ARG A 141 -2.32 -8.53 1.66
C ARG A 141 -1.54 -9.33 0.63
N ALA A 142 -1.52 -8.89 -0.64
CA ALA A 142 -0.76 -9.52 -1.71
C ALA A 142 0.75 -9.43 -1.44
N LYS A 143 1.26 -8.25 -1.05
CA LYS A 143 2.65 -8.02 -0.63
C LYS A 143 3.07 -8.95 0.51
N ARG A 144 2.23 -9.05 1.54
CA ARG A 144 2.48 -9.95 2.68
C ARG A 144 2.52 -11.41 2.25
N ALA A 145 1.52 -11.86 1.50
CA ALA A 145 1.47 -13.23 0.99
C ALA A 145 2.70 -13.54 0.13
N PHE A 146 3.10 -12.62 -0.77
CA PHE A 146 4.31 -12.80 -1.56
C PHE A 146 5.57 -12.93 -0.69
N HIS A 147 5.73 -12.10 0.34
CA HIS A 147 6.88 -12.15 1.24
C HIS A 147 6.92 -13.45 2.07
N GLU A 148 5.77 -13.89 2.57
CA GLU A 148 5.62 -15.17 3.29
C GLU A 148 5.96 -16.35 2.36
N GLY A 149 5.52 -16.29 1.10
CA GLY A 149 5.83 -17.29 0.08
C GLY A 149 7.32 -17.34 -0.23
N ALA A 150 7.97 -16.20 -0.43
CA ALA A 150 9.41 -16.10 -0.65
C ALA A 150 10.22 -16.64 0.54
N THR A 151 9.79 -16.33 1.76
CA THR A 151 10.41 -16.83 2.99
C THR A 151 10.28 -18.35 3.10
N ALA A 152 9.09 -18.90 2.86
CA ALA A 152 8.87 -20.35 2.86
C ALA A 152 9.69 -21.05 1.76
N PHE A 153 9.81 -20.42 0.59
CA PHE A 153 10.62 -20.92 -0.52
C PHE A 153 12.09 -21.03 -0.12
N ALA A 154 12.64 -19.98 0.50
CA ALA A 154 14.03 -19.97 0.99
C ALA A 154 14.28 -21.05 2.07
N GLN A 155 13.25 -21.43 2.82
CA GLN A 155 13.30 -22.51 3.81
C GLN A 155 13.15 -23.92 3.19
N GLY A 156 12.86 -24.02 1.89
CA GLY A 156 12.59 -25.29 1.21
C GLY A 156 11.20 -25.85 1.46
N ASP A 157 10.31 -25.10 2.12
CA ASP A 157 8.90 -25.47 2.30
C ASP A 157 8.10 -25.04 1.07
N TYR A 158 8.23 -25.81 -0.01
CA TYR A 158 7.60 -25.51 -1.29
C TYR A 158 6.06 -25.62 -1.26
N VAL A 159 5.52 -26.42 -0.35
CA VAL A 159 4.06 -26.55 -0.17
C VAL A 159 3.50 -25.25 0.38
N LYS A 160 4.10 -24.74 1.46
CA LYS A 160 3.73 -23.46 2.05
C LYS A 160 4.01 -22.30 1.11
N ALA A 161 5.17 -22.31 0.43
CA ALA A 161 5.53 -21.29 -0.54
C ALA A 161 4.50 -21.19 -1.68
N ARG A 162 4.13 -22.32 -2.30
CA ARG A 162 3.12 -22.36 -3.36
C ARG A 162 1.81 -21.74 -2.91
N LYS A 163 1.31 -22.12 -1.72
CA LYS A 163 0.06 -21.60 -1.18
C LYS A 163 0.09 -20.08 -1.05
N HIS A 164 1.16 -19.53 -0.46
CA HIS A 164 1.28 -18.08 -0.29
C HIS A 164 1.42 -17.34 -1.64
N PHE A 165 2.08 -17.93 -2.64
CA PHE A 165 2.12 -17.34 -3.98
C PHE A 165 0.78 -17.42 -4.70
N GLU A 166 0.01 -18.49 -4.53
CA GLU A 166 -1.36 -18.59 -5.04
C GLU A 166 -2.27 -17.57 -4.36
N ASP A 167 -2.16 -17.41 -3.04
CA ASP A 167 -2.90 -16.39 -2.29
C ASP A 167 -2.54 -14.98 -2.80
N ALA A 168 -1.26 -14.69 -3.05
CA ALA A 168 -0.83 -13.42 -3.62
C ALA A 168 -1.40 -13.21 -5.05
N TYR A 169 -1.34 -14.22 -5.91
CA TYR A 169 -1.87 -14.16 -7.27
C TYR A 169 -3.38 -13.96 -7.32
N ASN A 170 -4.12 -14.59 -6.39
CA ASN A 170 -5.56 -14.44 -6.30
C ASN A 170 -6.00 -13.05 -5.77
N LEU A 171 -5.10 -12.36 -5.07
CA LEU A 171 -5.33 -10.99 -4.60
C LEU A 171 -4.93 -9.95 -5.64
N GLU A 172 -3.81 -10.19 -6.32
CA GLU A 172 -3.20 -9.29 -7.28
C GLU A 172 -2.55 -10.13 -8.41
N PRO A 173 -3.25 -10.35 -9.54
CA PRO A 173 -2.81 -11.27 -10.60
C PRO A 173 -1.60 -10.78 -11.41
N ARG A 174 -0.41 -10.76 -10.81
CA ARG A 174 0.83 -10.39 -11.50
C ARG A 174 1.48 -11.57 -12.20
N ASP A 175 1.90 -11.36 -13.44
CA ASP A 175 2.59 -12.37 -14.25
C ASP A 175 3.79 -13.02 -13.55
N ALA A 176 4.61 -12.22 -12.87
CA ALA A 176 5.84 -12.69 -12.23
C ALA A 176 5.57 -13.76 -11.16
N ILE A 177 4.37 -13.77 -10.57
CA ILE A 177 3.97 -14.74 -9.54
C ILE A 177 3.72 -16.13 -10.16
N LEU A 178 3.25 -16.20 -11.41
CA LEU A 178 3.00 -17.46 -12.13
C LEU A 178 4.27 -18.33 -12.20
N TYR A 179 5.42 -17.72 -12.48
CA TYR A 179 6.71 -18.41 -12.51
C TYR A 179 7.06 -19.00 -11.14
N ASN A 180 6.87 -18.24 -10.06
CA ASN A 180 7.16 -18.70 -8.69
C ASN A 180 6.27 -19.89 -8.29
N ILE A 181 4.97 -19.85 -8.61
CA ILE A 181 4.03 -20.97 -8.40
C ILE A 181 4.52 -22.21 -9.14
N ALA A 182 4.88 -22.06 -10.41
CA ALA A 182 5.34 -23.16 -11.25
C ALA A 182 6.63 -23.82 -10.71
N VAL A 183 7.61 -23.01 -10.29
CA VAL A 183 8.85 -23.51 -9.68
C VAL A 183 8.55 -24.26 -8.38
N CYS A 184 7.65 -23.76 -7.54
CA CYS A 184 7.25 -24.46 -6.32
C CYS A 184 6.60 -25.82 -6.63
N ALA A 185 5.74 -25.88 -7.65
CA ALA A 185 5.06 -27.11 -8.06
C ALA A 185 6.05 -28.13 -8.64
N GLU A 186 7.04 -27.68 -9.41
CA GLU A 186 8.11 -28.52 -9.93
C GLU A 186 8.95 -29.13 -8.81
N ARG A 187 9.32 -28.34 -7.79
CA ARG A 187 10.03 -28.82 -6.60
C ARG A 187 9.23 -29.85 -5.80
N GLN A 188 7.90 -29.79 -5.87
CA GLN A 188 6.98 -30.77 -5.27
C GLN A 188 6.78 -32.02 -6.15
N GLY A 189 7.31 -32.05 -7.38
CA GLY A 189 7.09 -33.14 -8.33
C GLY A 189 5.74 -33.09 -9.06
N ASP A 190 4.94 -32.05 -8.86
CA ASP A 190 3.66 -31.85 -9.54
C ASP A 190 3.87 -31.21 -10.91
N ARG A 191 4.46 -32.02 -11.80
CA ARG A 191 4.95 -31.56 -13.10
C ARG A 191 3.82 -31.10 -14.03
N LYS A 192 2.64 -31.72 -13.94
CA LYS A 192 1.47 -31.32 -14.74
C LYS A 192 0.99 -29.92 -14.34
N TYR A 193 0.92 -29.65 -13.03
CA TYR A 193 0.54 -28.35 -12.51
C TYR A 193 1.58 -27.28 -12.86
N ALA A 194 2.87 -27.56 -12.66
CA ALA A 194 3.96 -26.65 -13.03
C ALA A 194 3.89 -26.23 -14.51
N CYS A 195 3.63 -27.19 -15.40
CA CYS A 195 3.50 -26.96 -16.83
C CYS A 195 2.36 -26.00 -17.22
N GLN A 196 1.23 -26.05 -16.52
CA GLN A 196 0.11 -25.13 -16.79
C GLN A 196 0.52 -23.69 -16.52
N TYR A 197 1.12 -23.44 -15.35
CA TYR A 197 1.56 -22.11 -14.94
C TYR A 197 2.73 -21.59 -15.77
N TYR A 198 3.71 -22.43 -16.14
CA TYR A 198 4.78 -22.00 -17.04
C TYR A 198 4.28 -21.62 -18.43
N ARG A 199 3.27 -22.33 -18.97
CA ARG A 199 2.64 -21.97 -20.25
C ARG A 199 1.91 -20.64 -20.15
N GLN A 200 1.16 -20.43 -19.05
CA GLN A 200 0.48 -19.17 -18.80
C GLN A 200 1.48 -18.03 -18.68
N TRP A 201 2.53 -18.18 -17.85
CA TRP A 201 3.60 -17.20 -17.71
C TRP A 201 4.27 -16.87 -19.05
N ARG A 202 4.60 -17.87 -19.87
CA ARG A 202 5.17 -17.64 -21.22
C ARG A 202 4.23 -16.87 -22.16
N SER A 203 2.92 -16.94 -21.94
CA SER A 203 1.94 -16.20 -22.77
C SER A 203 1.81 -14.74 -22.39
N THR A 204 2.40 -14.31 -21.27
CA THR A 204 2.34 -12.92 -20.82
C THR A 204 3.51 -12.08 -21.35
N PRO A 205 3.43 -10.73 -21.33
CA PRO A 205 4.53 -9.87 -21.78
C PRO A 205 5.84 -10.12 -21.03
N THR A 206 5.77 -10.34 -19.72
CA THR A 206 6.96 -10.58 -18.89
C THR A 206 7.60 -11.95 -19.17
N GLY A 207 6.81 -13.01 -19.33
CA GLY A 207 7.36 -14.35 -19.60
C GLY A 207 7.78 -14.57 -21.05
N SER A 208 7.13 -13.90 -22.00
CA SER A 208 7.51 -13.95 -23.42
C SER A 208 8.87 -13.28 -23.69
N THR A 209 9.18 -12.22 -22.95
CA THR A 209 10.47 -11.49 -23.06
C THR A 209 11.55 -12.03 -22.12
N SER A 210 11.21 -12.96 -21.22
CA SER A 210 12.16 -13.47 -20.23
C SER A 210 13.24 -14.37 -20.86
N PRO A 211 14.53 -14.12 -20.54
CA PRO A 211 15.65 -14.95 -21.01
C PRO A 211 15.74 -16.30 -20.26
N ASN A 212 14.99 -16.47 -19.17
CA ASN A 212 15.03 -17.68 -18.37
C ASN A 212 14.55 -18.86 -19.20
N SER A 213 15.41 -19.87 -19.38
CA SER A 213 14.99 -21.15 -19.94
C SER A 213 14.11 -21.87 -18.93
N VAL A 214 13.08 -22.56 -19.43
CA VAL A 214 12.16 -23.33 -18.60
C VAL A 214 12.19 -24.77 -19.12
N PRO A 215 13.23 -25.57 -18.76
CA PRO A 215 13.43 -26.91 -19.32
C PRO A 215 12.22 -27.83 -19.11
N SER A 216 11.46 -27.57 -18.04
CA SER A 216 10.24 -28.28 -17.67
C SER A 216 9.16 -28.18 -18.77
N LEU A 217 9.15 -27.10 -19.58
CA LEU A 217 8.22 -26.94 -20.71
C LEU A 217 8.46 -27.96 -21.83
N GLU A 218 9.71 -28.36 -22.07
CA GLU A 218 10.07 -29.30 -23.15
C GLU A 218 9.62 -30.73 -22.84
N THR A 219 9.48 -31.05 -21.56
CA THR A 219 9.10 -32.40 -21.11
C THR A 219 7.68 -32.46 -20.56
N CYS A 220 6.90 -31.37 -20.67
CA CYS A 220 5.55 -31.32 -20.13
C CYS A 220 4.68 -32.50 -20.58
N PRO A 221 3.97 -33.15 -19.66
CA PRO A 221 3.07 -34.26 -19.98
C PRO A 221 1.84 -33.81 -20.78
#